data_AF-A0A3N5HVN6-F1
#
_entry.id   AF-A0A3N5HVN6-F1
#
_cell.length_a   1.000
_cell.length_b   1.000
_cell.length_c   1.000
_cell.angle_alpha   90.00
_cell.angle_beta   90.00
_cell.angle_gamma   90.00
#
_symmetry.space_group_name_H-M   'P 1'
#
loop_
_entity.id
_entity.type
_entity.pdbx_description
1 polymer ?
#
loop_
_entity_poly.entity_id
_entity_poly.type
_entity_poly.pdbx_seq_one_letter_code
_entity_poly.pdbx_strand_id
1 'polypeptide(L)' 'FKRRLIEATLHQMRGNRTHTARALGLQRTYLLRLIRELGVAAPPPPGPRRTGAAG' A
#
# COMPACT_ATOMS: atom_id res chain seq x y z
N PHE A 1 -4.68 -14.84 -8.40
CA PHE A 1 -4.32 -13.85 -9.44
C PHE A 1 -4.10 -12.44 -8.86
N LYS A 2 -5.11 -11.83 -8.20
CA LYS A 2 -5.02 -10.46 -7.65
C LYS A 2 -3.81 -10.22 -6.72
N ARG A 3 -3.49 -11.16 -5.81
CA ARG A 3 -2.33 -11.07 -4.91
C ARG A 3 -1.00 -10.90 -5.66
N ARG A 4 -0.69 -11.81 -6.59
CA ARG A 4 0.56 -11.77 -7.38
C ARG A 4 0.66 -10.52 -8.25
N LEU A 5 -0.45 -10.03 -8.80
CA LEU A 5 -0.47 -8.79 -9.58
C LEU A 5 -0.12 -7.58 -8.69
N ILE A 6 -0.73 -7.48 -7.51
CA ILE A 6 -0.45 -6.40 -6.55
C ILE A 6 1.00 -6.47 -6.07
N GLU A 7 1.48 -7.66 -5.74
CA GLU A 7 2.85 -7.91 -5.30
C GLU A 7 3.88 -7.57 -6.39
N ALA A 8 3.69 -8.04 -7.62
CA ALA A 8 4.57 -7.73 -8.75
C ALA A 8 4.57 -6.22 -9.07
N THR A 9 3.43 -5.55 -8.96
CA THR A 9 3.34 -4.11 -9.21
C THR A 9 3.98 -3.32 -8.06
N LEU A 10 3.80 -3.73 -6.81
CA LEU A 10 4.51 -3.15 -5.66
C LEU A 10 6.02 -3.29 -5.81
N HIS A 11 6.50 -4.47 -6.24
CA HIS A 11 7.92 -4.69 -6.51
C HIS A 11 8.45 -3.80 -7.63
N GLN A 12 7.74 -3.71 -8.75
CA GLN A 12 8.10 -2.81 -9.87
C GLN A 12 8.14 -1.35 -9.44
N MET A 13 7.18 -0.92 -8.61
CA MET A 13 7.09 0.45 -8.08
C MET A 13 7.96 0.66 -6.84
N ARG A 14 8.87 -0.27 -6.50
CA ARG A 14 9.77 -0.23 -5.34
C ARG A 14 9.06 0.07 -4.01
N GLY A 15 7.87 -0.49 -3.83
CA GLY A 15 7.03 -0.29 -2.64
C GLY A 15 6.26 1.03 -2.58
N ASN A 16 6.29 1.85 -3.65
CA ASN A 16 5.52 3.09 -3.70
C ASN A 16 4.03 2.80 -3.91
N ARG A 17 3.27 2.76 -2.81
CA ARG A 17 1.84 2.41 -2.79
C ARG A 17 0.96 3.41 -3.55
N THR A 18 1.31 4.69 -3.55
CA THR A 18 0.54 5.70 -4.29
C THR A 18 0.69 5.49 -5.79
N HIS A 19 1.91 5.19 -6.25
CA HIS A 19 2.17 4.92 -7.66
C HIS A 19 1.60 3.56 -8.09
N THR A 20 1.68 2.56 -7.21
CA THR A 20 1.06 1.24 -7.42
C THR A 20 -0.45 1.34 -7.57
N ALA A 21 -1.12 2.13 -6.72
CA ALA A 21 -2.56 2.33 -6.79
C ALA A 21 -2.95 2.98 -8.12
N ARG A 22 -2.22 4.02 -8.55
CA ARG A 22 -2.42 4.67 -9.85
C ARG A 22 -2.20 3.71 -11.02
N ALA A 23 -1.13 2.92 -11.01
CA ALA A 23 -0.82 1.95 -12.06
C ALA A 23 -1.86 0.83 -12.16
N LEU A 24 -2.50 0.46 -11.06
CA LEU A 24 -3.60 -0.52 -11.03
C LEU A 24 -4.98 0.11 -11.31
N GLY A 25 -5.08 1.44 -11.47
CA GLY A 25 -6.36 2.14 -11.61
C GLY A 25 -7.23 2.09 -10.35
N LEU A 26 -6.62 1.89 -9.18
CA LEU A 26 -7.30 1.74 -7.90
C LEU A 26 -7.07 2.96 -7.01
N GLN A 27 -8.02 3.22 -6.10
CA GLN A 27 -7.76 4.15 -5.00
C GLN A 27 -6.70 3.58 -4.04
N ARG A 28 -5.85 4.46 -3.51
CA ARG A 28 -4.81 4.13 -2.52
C ARG A 28 -5.37 3.41 -1.29
N THR A 29 -6.53 3.84 -0.81
CA THR A 29 -7.21 3.24 0.35
C THR A 29 -7.66 1.82 0.05
N TYR A 30 -8.19 1.58 -1.16
CA TYR A 30 -8.60 0.26 -1.60
C TYR A 30 -7.41 -0.68 -1.79
N LEU A 31 -6.29 -0.18 -2.35
CA LEU A 31 -5.04 -0.93 -2.43
C LEU A 31 -4.56 -1.38 -1.03
N LEU A 32 -4.59 -0.49 -0.04
CA LEU A 32 -4.19 -0.84 1.34
C LEU A 32 -5.11 -1.88 1.97
N ARG A 33 -6.41 -1.79 1.69
CA ARG A 33 -7.40 -2.79 2.11
C ARG A 33 -7.07 -4.16 1.50
N LEU A 34 -6.85 -4.21 0.18
CA LEU A 34 -6.49 -5.42 -0.54
C LEU A 34 -5.17 -6.02 -0.06
N ILE A 35 -4.15 -5.21 0.24
CA ILE A 35 -2.87 -5.69 0.79
C ILE A 35 -3.08 -6.42 2.11
N ARG A 36 -3.93 -5.89 3.00
CA ARG A 36 -4.26 -6.50 4.28
C ARG A 36 -5.12 -7.75 4.12
N GLU A 37 -6.15 -7.67 3.28
CA GLU A 37 -7.08 -8.78 3.01
C GLU A 37 -6.38 -9.96 2.31
N LEU A 38 -5.40 -9.69 1.44
CA LEU A 38 -4.70 -10.72 0.65
C LEU A 38 -3.34 -11.12 1.23
N GLY A 39 -2.91 -10.53 2.35
CA GLY A 39 -1.59 -10.81 2.95
C GLY A 39 -0.43 -10.52 2.00
N VAL A 40 -0.49 -9.41 1.25
CA VAL A 40 0.63 -8.98 0.39
C VAL A 40 1.69 -8.33 1.28
N ALA A 41 2.95 -8.74 1.13
CA ALA A 41 4.08 -8.13 1.84
C ALA A 41 4.36 -6.73 1.30
N ALA A 42 3.56 -5.74 1.70
CA ALA A 42 3.87 -4.34 1.45
C ALA A 42 4.76 -3.83 2.59
N PRO A 43 5.83 -3.06 2.29
CA PRO A 43 6.61 -2.42 3.35
C PRO A 43 5.65 -1.60 4.23
N PRO A 44 5.84 -1.54 5.56
CA PRO A 44 4.92 -0.83 6.46
C PRO A 44 4.84 0.66 6.08
N PRO A 45 3.68 1.34 6.22
CA PRO A 45 3.64 2.79 6.06
C PRO A 45 4.63 3.43 7.03
N PRO A 46 5.32 4.52 6.64
CA PRO A 46 5.89 5.40 7.66
C PRO A 46 4.73 5.75 8.57
N GLY A 47 4.82 5.29 9.82
CA GLY A 47 3.72 5.40 10.78
C GLY A 47 3.28 6.86 10.90
N PRO A 48 2.02 7.11 11.29
CA PRO A 48 1.61 8.47 11.60
C PRO A 48 2.63 9.01 12.62
N ARG A 49 3.37 10.06 12.25
CA ARG A 49 4.14 10.82 13.23
C ARG A 49 3.10 11.27 14.24
N ARG A 50 3.11 10.66 15.42
CA ARG A 50 2.36 11.11 16.57
C ARG A 50 2.99 12.45 16.96
N THR A 51 2.62 13.52 16.27
CA THR A 51 2.82 14.86 16.79
C THR A 51 1.94 14.92 18.03
N GLY A 52 2.59 14.97 19.20
CA GLY A 52 1.89 15.04 20.48
C GLY A 52 0.94 16.21 20.48
N ALA A 53 -0.34 15.93 20.74
CA ALA A 53 -1.24 16.91 21.30
C ALA A 53 -1.13 16.72 22.82
N ALA A 54 -0.27 17.53 23.43
CA ALA A 54 -0.47 17.99 24.80
C ALA A 54 -1.59 19.03 24.75
N GLY A 55 -2.57 18.89 25.63
CA GLY A 55 -3.71 19.76 25.81
C GLY A 55 -4.59 19.19 26.90
#